data_AF-A0A2A2ANL6-F1
#
_entry.id   AF-A0A2A2ANL6-F1
#
_cell.length_a   1.000
_cell.length_b   1.000
_cell.length_c   1.000
_cell.angle_alpha   90.00
_cell.angle_beta   90.00
_cell.angle_gamma   90.00
#
_symmetry.space_group_name_H-M   'P 1'
#
loop_
_entity.id
_entity.type
_entity.pdbx_description
1 polymer ?
#
loop_
_entity_poly.entity_id
_entity_poly.type
_entity_poly.pdbx_seq_one_letter_code
_entity_poly.pdbx_strand_id
1 'polypeptide(L)'
;MKCAQYIFKLTSGQLGADAPVSERAQAALHRLVCRHCREFARNDAALEDILGAYRQALQAPDLPDLPDSPERPGPAQPPQK
;
A
#
# COMPACT_ATOMS: atom_id res chain seq x y z
N MET A 1 16.17 13.73 7.27
CA MET A 1 15.47 13.86 5.97
C MET A 1 14.14 14.59 6.17
N LYS A 2 13.56 15.15 5.10
CA LYS A 2 12.21 15.72 5.12
C LYS A 2 11.16 14.63 4.83
N CYS A 3 9.92 14.77 5.33
CA CYS A 3 8.85 13.77 5.12
C CYS A 3 8.61 13.46 3.64
N ALA A 4 8.58 14.49 2.77
CA ALA A 4 8.39 14.29 1.33
C ALA A 4 9.51 13.44 0.70
N GLN A 5 10.75 13.62 1.12
CA GLN A 5 11.88 12.82 0.65
C GLN A 5 11.79 11.38 1.15
N TYR A 6 11.35 11.19 2.40
CA TYR A 6 11.13 9.86 2.96
C TYR A 6 10.08 9.10 2.15
N ILE A 7 8.89 9.70 1.99
CA ILE A 7 7.76 9.07 1.29
C ILE A 7 8.16 8.71 -0.13
N PHE A 8 8.75 9.65 -0.87
CA PHE A 8 9.20 9.40 -2.24
C PHE A 8 10.19 8.22 -2.31
N LYS A 9 11.21 8.20 -1.45
CA LYS A 9 12.23 7.15 -1.48
C LYS A 9 11.68 5.79 -1.04
N LEU A 10 10.73 5.78 -0.12
CA LEU A 10 10.04 4.57 0.30
C LEU A 10 9.21 4.00 -0.85
N THR A 11 8.29 4.77 -1.42
CA THR A 11 7.33 4.29 -2.43
C THR A 11 7.97 4.01 -3.79
N SER A 12 9.11 4.62 -4.10
CA SER A 12 9.88 4.33 -5.32
C SER A 12 10.84 3.14 -5.17
N GLY A 13 10.92 2.51 -4.00
CA GLY A 13 11.86 1.41 -3.74
C GLY A 13 13.33 1.84 -3.59
N GLN A 14 13.63 3.14 -3.56
CA GLN A 14 14.99 3.67 -3.42
C GLN A 14 15.62 3.44 -2.03
N LEU A 15 14.86 2.90 -1.07
CA LEU A 15 15.37 2.47 0.25
C LEU A 15 15.72 0.97 0.32
N GLY A 16 15.75 0.27 -0.84
CA GLY A 16 16.07 -1.15 -0.96
C GLY A 16 17.52 -1.53 -0.63
N ALA A 17 17.91 -2.77 -0.96
CA ALA A 17 19.22 -3.33 -0.63
C ALA A 17 20.41 -2.51 -1.20
N ASP A 18 20.22 -1.93 -2.38
CA ASP A 18 21.23 -1.15 -3.09
C ASP A 18 21.39 0.29 -2.55
N ALA A 19 20.52 0.70 -1.63
CA ALA A 19 20.57 2.04 -1.04
C ALA A 19 21.75 2.17 -0.05
N PRO A 20 22.47 3.30 -0.06
CA PRO A 20 23.56 3.56 0.88
C PRO A 20 23.12 3.33 2.33
N VAL A 21 23.98 2.71 3.14
CA VAL A 21 23.66 2.38 4.55
C VAL A 21 23.28 3.63 5.34
N SER A 22 23.97 4.74 5.11
CA SER A 22 23.69 6.03 5.76
C SER A 22 22.30 6.55 5.43
N GLU A 23 21.83 6.32 4.22
CA GLU A 23 20.51 6.74 3.75
C GLU A 23 19.40 5.88 4.34
N ARG A 24 19.60 4.55 4.37
CA ARG A 24 18.70 3.62 5.05
C ARG A 24 18.60 3.93 6.55
N ALA A 25 19.74 4.22 7.19
CA ALA A 25 19.78 4.63 8.59
C ALA A 25 19.04 5.95 8.83
N GLN A 26 19.20 6.93 7.94
CA GLN A 26 18.48 8.20 8.03
C GLN A 26 16.96 8.01 7.91
N ALA A 27 16.52 7.16 6.99
CA ALA A 27 15.11 6.82 6.82
C ALA A 27 14.54 6.08 8.04
N ALA A 28 15.28 5.12 8.59
CA ALA A 28 14.92 4.42 9.82
C ALA A 28 14.77 5.40 11.00
N LEU A 29 15.75 6.30 11.19
CA LEU A 29 15.69 7.33 12.23
C LEU A 29 14.49 8.26 12.03
N HIS A 30 14.22 8.68 10.80
CA HIS A 30 13.06 9.54 10.50
C HIS A 30 11.74 8.87 10.86
N ARG A 31 11.58 7.58 10.53
CA ARG A 31 10.40 6.79 10.88
C ARG A 31 10.22 6.64 12.40
N LEU A 32 11.30 6.57 13.17
CA LEU A 32 11.24 6.50 14.63
C LEU A 32 10.71 7.81 15.24
N VAL A 33 11.18 8.96 14.76
CA VAL A 33 10.84 10.28 15.35
C VAL A 33 9.56 10.89 14.78
N CYS A 34 9.19 10.57 13.54
CA CYS A 34 8.01 11.16 12.89
C CYS A 34 6.80 10.21 12.95
N ARG A 35 5.79 10.58 13.74
CA ARG A 35 4.53 9.82 13.85
C ARG A 35 3.84 9.60 12.50
N HIS A 36 3.73 10.65 11.69
CA HIS A 36 3.03 10.58 10.41
C HIS A 36 3.69 9.58 9.46
N CYS A 37 5.02 9.62 9.33
CA CYS A 37 5.74 8.70 8.45
C CYS A 37 5.78 7.26 9.01
N ARG A 38 5.65 7.08 10.33
CA ARG A 38 5.47 5.76 10.94
C ARG A 38 4.11 5.16 10.59
N GLU A 39 3.04 5.94 10.71
CA GLU A 39 1.69 5.53 10.33
C GLU A 39 1.62 5.24 8.82
N PHE A 40 2.21 6.10 7.99
CA PHE A 40 2.32 5.88 6.55
C PHE A 40 2.98 4.53 6.24
N ALA A 41 4.18 4.27 6.80
CA ALA A 41 4.92 3.04 6.52
C ALA A 41 4.18 1.76 6.98
N ARG A 42 3.39 1.86 8.06
CA ARG A 42 2.54 0.75 8.50
C ARG A 42 1.42 0.48 7.51
N ASN A 43 0.76 1.53 7.01
CA ASN A 43 -0.32 1.40 6.04
C ASN A 43 0.19 0.88 4.69
N ASP A 44 1.34 1.38 4.26
CA ASP A 44 2.00 0.97 3.02
C ASP A 44 2.33 -0.54 3.03
N ALA A 45 2.91 -1.04 4.12
CA ALA A 45 3.15 -2.47 4.31
C ALA A 45 1.86 -3.30 4.30
N ALA A 46 0.79 -2.83 4.97
CA ALA A 46 -0.49 -3.51 4.96
C ALA A 46 -1.12 -3.57 3.55
N LEU A 47 -0.93 -2.53 2.73
CA LEU A 47 -1.38 -2.52 1.34
C LEU A 47 -0.57 -3.50 0.48
N GLU A 48 0.74 -3.58 0.68
CA GLU A 48 1.59 -4.57 0.01
C GLU A 48 1.14 -6.01 0.34
N ASP A 49 0.83 -6.29 1.60
CA ASP A 49 0.34 -7.61 2.02
C ASP A 49 -0.99 -7.96 1.36
N ILE A 50 -1.96 -7.03 1.34
CA ILE A 50 -3.26 -7.23 0.67
C ILE A 50 -3.07 -7.50 -0.82
N LEU A 51 -2.25 -6.69 -1.49
CA LEU A 51 -1.97 -6.85 -2.92
C LEU A 51 -1.21 -8.16 -3.18
N GLY A 52 -0.32 -8.56 -2.28
CA GLY A 52 0.39 -9.83 -2.33
C GLY A 52 -0.57 -11.01 -2.27
N ALA A 53 -1.48 -11.02 -1.29
CA ALA A 53 -2.51 -12.04 -1.14
C ALA A 53 -3.44 -12.10 -2.37
N TYR A 54 -3.84 -10.95 -2.91
CA TYR A 54 -4.66 -10.90 -4.11
C TYR A 54 -3.93 -11.48 -5.34
N ARG A 55 -2.66 -11.13 -5.54
CA ARG A 55 -1.85 -11.73 -6.63
C ARG A 55 -1.71 -13.24 -6.48
N GLN A 56 -1.51 -13.73 -5.26
CA GLN A 56 -1.44 -15.16 -4.99
C GLN A 56 -2.78 -15.85 -5.33
N ALA A 57 -3.91 -15.25 -4.97
CA ALA A 57 -5.22 -15.77 -5.31
C ALA A 57 -5.45 -15.86 -6.83
N LEU A 58 -4.98 -14.88 -7.60
CA LEU A 58 -5.06 -14.89 -9.08
C LEU A 58 -4.16 -15.96 -9.71
N GLN A 59 -3.10 -16.38 -9.03
CA GLN A 59 -2.15 -17.40 -9.51
C GLN A 59 -2.53 -18.81 -9.04
N ALA A 60 -3.54 -18.95 -8.19
CA ALA A 60 -4.03 -20.24 -7.75
C ALA A 60 -4.73 -20.96 -8.91
N PRO A 61 -4.32 -22.19 -9.27
CA PRO A 61 -4.83 -22.92 -10.43
C PRO A 61 -6.31 -23.31 -10.32
N ASP A 62 -6.88 -23.28 -9.11
CA ASP A 62 -8.30 -23.52 -8.86
C ASP A 62 -8.87 -22.37 -8.03
N LEU A 63 -9.40 -21.34 -8.70
CA LEU A 63 -10.40 -20.49 -8.05
C LEU A 63 -11.71 -21.28 -8.00
N PRO A 64 -12.25 -21.66 -6.82
CA PRO A 64 -13.68 -21.89 -6.75
C PRO A 64 -14.38 -20.62 -7.21
N ASP A 65 -15.38 -20.76 -8.08
CA ASP A 65 -16.25 -19.68 -8.56
C ASP A 65 -16.51 -18.72 -7.38
N LEU A 66 -15.96 -17.50 -7.45
CA LEU A 66 -16.37 -16.48 -6.52
C LEU A 66 -17.89 -16.34 -6.70
N PRO A 67 -18.71 -16.45 -5.64
CA PRO A 67 -20.10 -16.05 -5.78
C PRO A 67 -20.09 -14.61 -6.30
N ASP A 68 -20.87 -14.41 -7.37
CA ASP A 68 -21.05 -13.17 -8.10
C ASP A 68 -21.01 -11.99 -7.13
N SER A 69 -20.20 -10.98 -7.47
CA SER A 69 -20.00 -9.79 -6.65
C SER A 69 -21.34 -9.32 -6.07
N PRO A 70 -21.42 -8.92 -4.77
CA PRO A 70 -22.63 -8.31 -4.27
C PRO A 70 -22.95 -7.14 -5.19
N GLU A 71 -24.15 -7.19 -5.79
CA GLU A 71 -24.66 -6.19 -6.72
C GLU A 71 -24.26 -4.80 -6.23
N ARG A 72 -23.49 -4.07 -7.05
CA ARG A 72 -23.36 -2.64 -6.86
C ARG A 72 -24.77 -2.09 -6.84
N PRO A 73 -25.22 -1.39 -5.79
CA PRO A 73 -26.48 -0.68 -5.84
C PRO A 73 -26.42 0.24 -7.06
N GLY A 74 -27.33 0.02 -8.01
CA GLY A 74 -27.42 0.85 -9.21
C GLY A 74 -27.51 2.33 -8.83
N PRO A 75 -27.00 3.25 -9.66
CA PRO A 75 -27.06 4.67 -9.35
C PRO A 75 -28.52 5.07 -9.09
N ALA A 76 -28.74 5.72 -7.94
CA ALA A 76 -30.06 6.23 -7.56
C ALA A 76 -30.62 7.08 -8.70
N GLN A 77 -31.75 6.67 -9.27
CA GLN A 77 -32.45 7.50 -10.25
C GLN A 77 -32.92 8.78 -9.56
N PRO A 78 -32.65 9.97 -10.13
CA PRO A 78 -33.21 11.20 -9.61
C PRO A 78 -34.73 11.21 -9.79
N PRO A 79 -35.47 11.86 -8.89
CA PRO A 79 -36.92 11.94 -8.98
C PRO A 79 -37.32 12.66 -10.28
N GLN A 80 -38.16 12.00 -11.08
CA GLN A 80 -38.81 12.64 -12.22
C GLN A 80 -39.81 13.67 -11.67
N LYS A 81 -39.68 14.91 -12.16
CA LYS A 81 -40.66 15.98 -11.96
C LYS A 81 -41.61 16.02 -13.15
#